data_AF-A0A951WW83-F1
#
_entry.id   AF-A0A951WW83-F1
#
_cell.length_a   1.000
_cell.length_b   1.000
_cell.length_c   1.000
_cell.angle_alpha   90.00
_cell.angle_beta   90.00
_cell.angle_gamma   90.00
#
_symmetry.space_group_name_H-M   'P 1'
#
loop_
_entity.id
_entity.type
_entity.pdbx_description
1 polymer ?
#
loop_
_entity_poly.entity_id
_entity_poly.type
_entity_poly.pdbx_seq_one_letter_code
_entity_poly.pdbx_strand_id
1 'polypeptide(L)'
;MRQVYILVLALALLLMAALPVAAVPPDRFSLHEEFTDPAVVNCAELWPDEFDFVVDNDIVFNTDWTTYFDKAGNPIRLHVHASGEDNLYNRDNPAYVVTGKFHWNFNGDPATIEGTITGVFWHITLPGYGAIFFDAGKANFNMEEGYVPLYGHHELDKALCDVLDTP
;
A
#
# COMPACT_ATOMS: atom_id res chain seq x y z
N MET A 1 47.58 -45.71 3.66
CA MET A 1 46.64 -45.19 4.67
C MET A 1 46.52 -43.66 4.66
N ARG A 2 47.61 -42.88 4.78
CA ARG A 2 47.57 -41.39 4.76
C ARG A 2 46.81 -40.74 3.58
N GLN A 3 46.97 -41.24 2.36
CA GLN A 3 46.25 -40.71 1.18
C GLN A 3 44.74 -40.93 1.22
N VAL A 4 44.28 -42.04 1.83
CA VAL A 4 42.85 -42.34 1.97
C VAL A 4 42.18 -41.35 2.93
N TYR A 5 42.84 -41.00 4.04
CA TYR A 5 42.31 -40.00 4.97
C TYR A 5 42.20 -38.59 4.36
N ILE A 6 43.15 -38.20 3.51
CA ILE A 6 43.11 -36.90 2.81
C ILE A 6 41.93 -36.86 1.82
N LEU A 7 41.71 -37.94 1.08
CA LEU A 7 40.57 -38.04 0.15
C LEU A 7 39.22 -38.01 0.87
N VAL A 8 39.09 -38.72 1.98
CA VAL A 8 37.85 -38.73 2.78
C VAL A 8 37.58 -37.36 3.39
N LEU A 9 38.59 -36.67 3.92
CA LEU A 9 38.44 -35.33 4.46
C LEU A 9 38.09 -34.29 3.38
N ALA A 10 38.74 -34.36 2.21
CA ALA A 10 38.44 -33.47 1.09
C ALA A 10 37.01 -33.69 0.57
N LEU A 11 36.55 -34.94 0.50
CA LEU A 11 35.18 -35.27 0.10
C LEU A 11 34.16 -34.79 1.14
N ALA A 12 34.44 -34.94 2.43
CA ALA A 12 33.58 -34.42 3.49
C ALA A 12 33.48 -32.88 3.47
N LEU A 13 34.58 -32.18 3.20
CA LEU A 13 34.60 -30.72 3.04
C LEU A 13 33.83 -30.26 1.79
N LEU A 14 33.95 -30.98 0.67
CA LEU A 14 33.18 -30.71 -0.55
C LEU A 14 31.67 -30.95 -0.34
N LEU A 15 31.29 -32.00 0.41
CA LEU A 15 29.90 -32.27 0.75
C LEU A 15 29.32 -31.23 1.71
N MET A 16 30.11 -30.72 2.67
CA MET A 16 29.69 -29.63 3.55
C MET A 16 29.60 -28.28 2.82
N ALA A 17 30.46 -28.03 1.83
CA ALA A 17 30.38 -26.85 0.97
C ALA A 17 29.20 -26.90 -0.03
N ALA A 18 28.65 -28.10 -0.28
CA ALA A 18 27.51 -28.31 -1.16
C ALA A 18 26.15 -28.25 -0.46
N LEU A 19 26.10 -27.98 0.85
CA LEU A 19 24.82 -27.71 1.50
C LEU A 19 24.27 -26.43 0.88
N PRO A 20 23.10 -26.48 0.19
CA PRO A 20 22.52 -25.29 -0.38
C PRO A 20 22.27 -24.35 0.79
N VAL A 21 22.97 -23.22 0.78
CA VAL A 21 22.63 -22.06 1.56
C VAL A 21 21.35 -21.49 0.92
N ALA A 22 20.25 -22.21 1.09
CA ALA A 22 18.94 -21.77 0.67
C ALA A 22 18.52 -20.69 1.65
N ALA A 23 18.22 -19.50 1.14
CA ALA A 23 17.48 -18.54 1.94
C ALA A 23 16.17 -19.18 2.40
N VAL A 24 15.75 -18.87 3.62
CA VAL A 24 14.41 -19.23 4.08
C VAL A 24 13.41 -18.65 3.06
N PRO A 25 12.50 -19.46 2.50
CA PRO A 25 11.54 -18.97 1.52
C PRO A 25 10.70 -17.86 2.13
N PRO A 26 10.27 -16.87 1.33
CA PRO A 26 9.42 -15.81 1.85
C PRO A 26 8.04 -16.35 2.22
N ASP A 27 7.49 -15.83 3.30
CA ASP A 27 6.09 -16.07 3.67
C ASP A 27 5.19 -15.12 2.90
N ARG A 28 4.03 -15.61 2.47
CA ARG A 28 3.05 -14.84 1.72
C ARG A 28 1.65 -15.04 2.29
N PHE A 29 0.90 -13.95 2.37
CA PHE A 29 -0.53 -14.01 2.59
C PHE A 29 -1.22 -12.91 1.80
N SER A 30 -2.47 -13.17 1.43
CA SER A 30 -3.33 -12.22 0.76
C SER A 30 -4.56 -11.97 1.60
N LEU A 31 -5.03 -10.74 1.61
CA LEU A 31 -6.22 -10.33 2.34
C LEU A 31 -7.11 -9.49 1.44
N HIS A 32 -8.41 -9.65 1.62
CA HIS A 32 -9.44 -8.82 1.02
C HIS A 32 -10.21 -8.15 2.15
N GLU A 33 -10.36 -6.82 2.08
CA GLU A 33 -11.06 -6.02 3.08
C GLU A 33 -12.00 -5.03 2.41
N GLU A 34 -13.11 -4.80 3.08
CA GLU A 34 -14.09 -3.77 2.75
C GLU A 34 -14.34 -2.95 4.01
N PHE A 35 -14.22 -1.64 3.94
CA PHE A 35 -14.52 -0.75 5.05
C PHE A 35 -14.94 0.64 4.57
N THR A 36 -15.65 1.36 5.42
CA THR A 36 -16.03 2.75 5.19
C THR A 36 -15.05 3.67 5.91
N ASP A 37 -14.44 4.59 5.18
CA ASP A 37 -13.65 5.70 5.72
C ASP A 37 -14.51 6.97 5.73
N PRO A 38 -14.98 7.42 6.91
CA PRO A 38 -15.84 8.59 6.99
C PRO A 38 -15.05 9.89 6.82
N ALA A 39 -15.64 10.86 6.14
CA ALA A 39 -15.11 12.22 6.03
C ALA A 39 -13.75 12.37 5.35
N VAL A 40 -13.54 11.65 4.26
CA VAL A 40 -12.31 11.74 3.44
C VAL A 40 -12.15 13.10 2.77
N VAL A 41 -13.25 13.78 2.43
CA VAL A 41 -13.26 15.15 1.91
C VAL A 41 -14.36 15.96 2.58
N ASN A 42 -14.00 17.06 3.22
CA ASN A 42 -14.95 17.98 3.84
C ASN A 42 -15.26 19.15 2.88
N CYS A 43 -16.23 18.96 1.97
CA CYS A 43 -16.62 19.98 0.99
C CYS A 43 -17.10 21.27 1.67
N ALA A 44 -17.81 21.16 2.80
CA ALA A 44 -18.27 22.30 3.59
C ALA A 44 -17.12 23.12 4.20
N GLU A 45 -15.97 22.51 4.49
CA GLU A 45 -14.79 23.24 5.00
C GLU A 45 -13.98 23.87 3.87
N LEU A 46 -13.86 23.16 2.74
CA LEU A 46 -13.09 23.62 1.59
C LEU A 46 -13.81 24.74 0.80
N TRP A 47 -15.14 24.67 0.69
CA TRP A 47 -15.98 25.63 -0.02
C TRP A 47 -17.29 25.92 0.75
N PRO A 48 -17.21 26.62 1.89
CA PRO A 48 -18.34 26.81 2.82
C PRO A 48 -19.53 27.61 2.26
N ASP A 49 -19.31 28.40 1.21
CA ASP A 49 -20.37 29.20 0.57
C ASP A 49 -21.14 28.40 -0.51
N GLU A 50 -20.69 27.20 -0.85
CA GLU A 50 -21.21 26.41 -1.98
C GLU A 50 -21.72 25.03 -1.56
N PHE A 51 -21.10 24.39 -0.56
CA PHE A 51 -21.49 23.05 -0.10
C PHE A 51 -21.67 23.02 1.41
N ASP A 52 -22.52 22.11 1.89
CA ASP A 52 -22.78 21.87 3.31
C ASP A 52 -22.61 20.40 3.73
N PHE A 53 -22.00 19.58 2.87
CA PHE A 53 -21.86 18.14 3.08
C PHE A 53 -20.39 17.68 3.19
N VAL A 54 -20.26 16.40 3.53
CA VAL A 54 -19.00 15.66 3.67
C VAL A 54 -19.04 14.42 2.79
N VAL A 55 -17.91 14.09 2.17
CA VAL A 55 -17.73 12.90 1.35
C VAL A 55 -17.21 11.76 2.22
N ASP A 56 -17.90 10.62 2.15
CA ASP A 56 -17.45 9.35 2.69
C ASP A 56 -16.88 8.47 1.58
N ASN A 57 -16.06 7.49 1.96
CA ASN A 57 -15.48 6.53 1.04
C ASN A 57 -15.78 5.10 1.47
N ASP A 58 -16.42 4.32 0.60
CA ASP A 58 -16.48 2.86 0.74
C ASP A 58 -15.34 2.22 -0.04
N ILE A 59 -14.37 1.67 0.70
CA ILE A 59 -13.12 1.15 0.17
C ILE A 59 -13.23 -0.36 0.02
N VAL A 60 -12.88 -0.86 -1.15
CA VAL A 60 -12.70 -2.30 -1.41
C VAL A 60 -11.26 -2.52 -1.84
N PHE A 61 -10.49 -3.29 -1.09
CA PHE A 61 -9.08 -3.48 -1.43
C PHE A 61 -8.52 -4.86 -1.12
N ASN A 62 -7.51 -5.20 -1.90
CA ASN A 62 -6.76 -6.44 -1.80
C ASN A 62 -5.32 -6.09 -1.43
N THR A 63 -4.77 -6.82 -0.47
CA THR A 63 -3.37 -6.70 -0.08
C THR A 63 -2.64 -8.03 -0.21
N ASP A 64 -1.46 -7.99 -0.82
CA ASP A 64 -0.51 -9.10 -0.88
C ASP A 64 0.71 -8.77 -0.03
N TRP A 65 0.91 -9.53 1.02
CA TRP A 65 2.00 -9.36 1.96
C TRP A 65 3.06 -10.41 1.69
N THR A 66 4.32 -9.98 1.64
CA THR A 66 5.48 -10.87 1.51
C THR A 66 6.54 -10.51 2.53
N THR A 67 6.82 -11.44 3.44
CA THR A 67 7.90 -11.30 4.43
C THR A 67 9.11 -12.08 3.98
N TYR A 68 10.26 -11.42 3.89
CA TYR A 68 11.54 -12.04 3.54
C TYR A 68 12.37 -12.26 4.79
N PHE A 69 13.07 -13.39 4.83
CA PHE A 69 13.86 -13.81 5.97
C PHE A 69 15.33 -13.98 5.62
N ASP A 70 16.21 -13.78 6.61
CA ASP A 70 17.60 -14.20 6.51
C ASP A 70 17.75 -15.72 6.67
N LYS A 71 19.00 -16.20 6.72
CA LYS A 71 19.31 -17.63 6.86
C LYS A 71 18.98 -18.19 8.25
N ALA A 72 18.88 -17.33 9.27
CA ALA A 72 18.53 -17.71 10.63
C ALA A 72 17.01 -17.67 10.85
N GLY A 73 16.23 -17.24 9.85
CA GLY A 73 14.79 -17.10 9.94
C GLY A 73 14.34 -15.76 10.54
N ASN A 74 15.23 -14.77 10.66
CA ASN A 74 14.84 -13.43 11.11
C ASN A 74 14.21 -12.65 9.95
N PRO A 75 13.11 -11.92 10.17
CA PRO A 75 12.51 -11.09 9.14
C PRO A 75 13.42 -9.90 8.84
N ILE A 76 13.70 -9.66 7.55
CA ILE A 76 14.61 -8.59 7.09
C ILE A 76 13.95 -7.61 6.13
N ARG A 77 12.76 -7.94 5.63
CA ARG A 77 12.00 -7.05 4.74
C ARG A 77 10.55 -7.47 4.73
N LEU A 78 9.66 -6.49 4.81
CA LEU A 78 8.25 -6.62 4.51
C LEU A 78 7.95 -5.89 3.20
N HIS A 79 7.28 -6.57 2.29
CA HIS A 79 6.73 -5.96 1.08
C HIS A 79 5.22 -6.16 1.07
N VAL A 80 4.47 -5.07 0.90
CA VAL A 80 3.02 -5.11 0.74
C VAL A 80 2.68 -4.49 -0.59
N HIS A 81 1.90 -5.18 -1.40
CA HIS A 81 1.24 -4.62 -2.57
C HIS A 81 -0.24 -4.47 -2.23
N ALA A 82 -0.81 -3.29 -2.45
CA ALA A 82 -2.22 -3.04 -2.26
C ALA A 82 -2.83 -2.49 -3.55
N SER A 83 -4.05 -2.92 -3.85
CA SER A 83 -4.84 -2.38 -4.95
C SER A 83 -6.32 -2.48 -4.63
N GLY A 84 -7.09 -1.52 -5.13
CA GLY A 84 -8.50 -1.44 -4.78
C GLY A 84 -9.24 -0.36 -5.54
N GLU A 85 -10.47 -0.15 -5.08
CA GLU A 85 -11.37 0.86 -5.56
C GLU A 85 -11.89 1.68 -4.37
N ASP A 86 -11.93 3.00 -4.57
CA ASP A 86 -12.54 3.96 -3.66
C ASP A 86 -13.90 4.35 -4.22
N ASN A 87 -14.95 4.27 -3.42
CA ASN A 87 -16.30 4.67 -3.80
C ASN A 87 -16.69 5.89 -2.98
N LEU A 88 -16.49 7.06 -3.58
CA LEU A 88 -16.80 8.33 -2.93
C LEU A 88 -18.26 8.70 -3.10
N TYR A 89 -18.91 9.08 -2.02
CA TYR A 89 -20.30 9.53 -2.04
C TYR A 89 -20.57 10.64 -1.03
N ASN A 90 -21.54 11.48 -1.34
CA ASN A 90 -22.10 12.43 -0.38
C ASN A 90 -22.87 11.63 0.69
N ARG A 91 -22.50 11.79 1.96
CA ARG A 91 -23.18 11.09 3.08
C ARG A 91 -24.69 11.31 3.10
N ASP A 92 -25.13 12.51 2.71
CA ASP A 92 -26.56 12.87 2.70
C ASP A 92 -27.28 12.38 1.43
N ASN A 93 -26.53 11.98 0.40
CA ASN A 93 -27.03 11.42 -0.85
C ASN A 93 -26.17 10.24 -1.35
N PRO A 94 -26.23 9.06 -0.69
CA PRO A 94 -25.35 7.93 -1.00
C PRO A 94 -25.68 7.22 -2.32
N ALA A 95 -26.72 7.66 -3.04
CA ALA A 95 -27.09 7.09 -4.33
C ALA A 95 -26.12 7.46 -5.47
N TYR A 96 -25.41 8.59 -5.32
CA TYR A 96 -24.42 9.04 -6.28
C TYR A 96 -23.02 8.69 -5.82
N VAL A 97 -22.38 7.81 -6.57
CA VAL A 97 -21.06 7.28 -6.27
C VAL A 97 -20.09 7.62 -7.38
N VAL A 98 -18.93 8.13 -6.99
CA VAL A 98 -17.79 8.34 -7.88
C VAL A 98 -16.71 7.32 -7.51
N THR A 99 -16.38 6.45 -8.46
CA THR A 99 -15.40 5.39 -8.22
C THR A 99 -14.01 5.78 -8.75
N GLY A 100 -13.00 5.65 -7.89
CA GLY A 100 -11.58 5.74 -8.22
C GLY A 100 -10.89 4.40 -8.07
N LYS A 101 -9.71 4.26 -8.70
CA LYS A 101 -8.84 3.09 -8.48
C LYS A 101 -7.55 3.54 -7.83
N PHE A 102 -7.00 2.69 -6.99
CA PHE A 102 -5.69 2.92 -6.39
C PHE A 102 -4.81 1.68 -6.46
N HIS A 103 -3.50 1.91 -6.37
CA HIS A 103 -2.51 0.87 -6.19
C HIS A 103 -1.25 1.46 -5.57
N TRP A 104 -0.78 0.86 -4.50
CA TRP A 104 0.46 1.28 -3.83
C TRP A 104 1.27 0.08 -3.36
N ASN A 105 2.53 0.34 -3.10
CA ASN A 105 3.47 -0.64 -2.58
C ASN A 105 4.12 -0.07 -1.32
N PHE A 106 4.13 -0.85 -0.25
CA PHE A 106 4.93 -0.59 0.93
C PHE A 106 6.16 -1.50 0.93
N ASN A 107 7.31 -0.90 1.24
CA ASN A 107 8.56 -1.63 1.49
C ASN A 107 9.07 -1.20 2.85
N GLY A 108 9.10 -2.11 3.82
CA GLY A 108 9.49 -1.83 5.19
C GLY A 108 10.59 -2.75 5.71
N ASP A 109 11.27 -2.26 6.74
CA ASP A 109 12.19 -3.03 7.58
C ASP A 109 11.44 -3.43 8.87
N PRO A 110 11.17 -4.73 9.08
CA PRO A 110 10.48 -5.21 10.28
C PRO A 110 11.22 -4.93 11.59
N ALA A 111 12.54 -4.68 11.56
CA ALA A 111 13.34 -4.44 12.75
C ALA A 111 13.28 -2.98 13.21
N THR A 112 13.24 -2.01 12.28
CA THR A 112 13.16 -0.57 12.60
C THR A 112 11.74 -0.05 12.54
N ILE A 113 10.81 -0.82 11.97
CA ILE A 113 9.42 -0.41 11.73
C ILE A 113 9.32 0.85 10.85
N GLU A 114 10.35 1.05 10.03
CA GLU A 114 10.40 2.09 9.00
C GLU A 114 10.03 1.49 7.66
N GLY A 115 9.49 2.31 6.77
CA GLY A 115 9.24 1.91 5.41
C GLY A 115 9.00 3.05 4.46
N THR A 116 8.72 2.68 3.23
CA THR A 116 8.39 3.59 2.15
C THR A 116 7.14 3.07 1.46
N ILE A 117 6.14 3.93 1.33
CA ILE A 117 4.99 3.70 0.47
C ILE A 117 5.21 4.44 -0.84
N THR A 118 4.93 3.78 -1.96
CA THR A 118 4.95 4.39 -3.30
C THR A 118 3.77 3.94 -4.12
N GLY A 119 3.16 4.84 -4.88
CA GLY A 119 2.16 4.47 -5.87
C GLY A 119 1.13 5.57 -6.07
N VAL A 120 -0.04 5.14 -6.50
CA VAL A 120 -1.24 5.95 -6.66
C VAL A 120 -2.16 5.62 -5.51
N PHE A 121 -2.36 6.57 -4.60
CA PHE A 121 -3.24 6.45 -3.46
C PHE A 121 -4.69 6.75 -3.84
N TRP A 122 -4.87 7.72 -4.74
CA TRP A 122 -6.18 8.10 -5.24
C TRP A 122 -6.06 8.44 -6.73
N HIS A 123 -6.92 7.86 -7.55
CA HIS A 123 -7.06 8.27 -8.95
C HIS A 123 -8.51 8.11 -9.38
N ILE A 124 -9.22 9.23 -9.28
CA ILE A 124 -10.64 9.35 -9.59
C ILE A 124 -10.78 10.16 -10.86
N THR A 125 -11.44 9.54 -11.85
CA THR A 125 -11.70 10.17 -13.14
C THR A 125 -13.19 10.24 -13.41
N LEU A 126 -13.67 11.41 -13.84
CA LEU A 126 -15.04 11.61 -14.27
C LEU A 126 -15.14 11.79 -15.78
N PRO A 127 -16.12 11.16 -16.44
CA PRO A 127 -16.42 11.43 -17.85
C PRO A 127 -16.69 12.93 -18.07
N GLY A 128 -15.92 13.54 -18.98
CA GLY A 128 -16.06 14.97 -19.32
C GLY A 128 -15.18 15.92 -18.51
N TYR A 129 -14.71 15.52 -17.32
CA TYR A 129 -13.86 16.35 -16.45
C TYR A 129 -12.40 15.87 -16.40
N GLY A 130 -12.14 14.59 -16.69
CA GLY A 130 -10.80 14.01 -16.55
C GLY A 130 -10.52 13.56 -15.12
N ALA A 131 -9.27 13.61 -14.68
CA ALA A 131 -8.90 13.31 -13.30
C ALA A 131 -9.31 14.47 -12.39
N ILE A 132 -10.16 14.20 -11.41
CA ILE A 132 -10.70 15.21 -10.47
C ILE A 132 -10.14 15.05 -9.06
N PHE A 133 -9.57 13.89 -8.76
CA PHE A 133 -8.79 13.68 -7.55
C PHE A 133 -7.65 12.73 -7.89
N PHE A 134 -6.43 13.23 -7.78
CA PHE A 134 -5.21 12.46 -8.03
C PHE A 134 -4.22 12.67 -6.89
N ASP A 135 -3.91 11.58 -6.20
CA ASP A 135 -2.86 11.51 -5.19
C ASP A 135 -1.90 10.38 -5.58
N ALA A 136 -0.68 10.75 -5.91
CA ALA A 136 0.38 9.81 -6.19
C ALA A 136 1.73 10.33 -5.71
N GLY A 137 2.57 9.42 -5.23
CA GLY A 137 3.90 9.81 -4.80
C GLY A 137 4.60 8.76 -3.94
N LYS A 138 5.47 9.27 -3.08
CA LYS A 138 6.25 8.50 -2.12
C LYS A 138 6.08 9.10 -0.73
N ALA A 139 5.67 8.30 0.24
CA ALA A 139 5.76 8.62 1.66
C ALA A 139 6.81 7.75 2.33
N ASN A 140 7.58 8.35 3.24
CA ASN A 140 8.28 7.55 4.24
C ASN A 140 7.33 7.33 5.41
N PHE A 141 7.43 6.17 6.04
CA PHE A 141 6.56 5.78 7.13
C PHE A 141 7.42 5.30 8.28
N ASN A 142 7.16 5.79 9.48
CA ASN A 142 7.76 5.30 10.71
C ASN A 142 6.59 4.99 11.65
N MET A 143 6.41 3.73 12.05
CA MET A 143 5.25 3.37 12.89
C MET A 143 5.25 4.03 14.27
N GLU A 144 6.39 4.50 14.77
CA GLU A 144 6.48 5.21 16.05
C GLU A 144 6.07 6.69 15.91
N GLU A 145 6.49 7.35 14.83
CA GLU A 145 6.23 8.77 14.58
C GLU A 145 4.96 9.02 13.77
N GLY A 146 4.41 7.97 13.15
CA GLY A 146 3.30 8.05 12.20
C GLY A 146 3.74 8.41 10.78
N TYR A 147 2.82 8.97 10.01
CA TYR A 147 3.07 9.37 8.62
C TYR A 147 4.02 10.58 8.55
N VAL A 148 5.15 10.41 7.86
CA VAL A 148 6.02 11.51 7.38
C VAL A 148 5.38 12.06 6.09
N PRO A 149 5.47 13.37 5.79
CA PRO A 149 4.81 13.98 4.63
C PRO A 149 4.97 13.16 3.34
N LEU A 150 3.84 12.98 2.65
CA LEU A 150 3.81 12.47 1.28
C LEU A 150 4.57 13.45 0.39
N TYR A 151 5.60 12.94 -0.28
CA TYR A 151 6.27 13.64 -1.37
C TYR A 151 5.59 13.19 -2.66
N GLY A 152 4.63 13.98 -3.11
CA GLY A 152 3.75 13.58 -4.19
C GLY A 152 3.02 14.74 -4.83
N HIS A 153 2.28 14.39 -5.87
CA HIS A 153 1.33 15.26 -6.51
C HIS A 153 -0.03 15.03 -5.84
N HIS A 154 -0.55 16.08 -5.22
CA HIS A 154 -1.86 16.07 -4.56
C HIS A 154 -2.72 17.12 -5.22
N GLU A 155 -3.70 16.69 -6.00
CA GLU A 155 -4.68 17.57 -6.62
C GLU A 155 -6.08 17.09 -6.29
N LEU A 156 -6.81 17.90 -5.53
CA LEU A 156 -8.25 17.77 -5.31
C LEU A 156 -8.95 18.89 -6.07
N ASP A 157 -9.79 18.53 -7.03
CA ASP A 157 -10.61 19.46 -7.80
C ASP A 157 -11.99 19.60 -7.13
N LYS A 158 -12.52 20.84 -7.12
CA LYS A 158 -13.89 21.14 -6.69
C LYS A 158 -14.94 20.32 -7.44
N ALA A 159 -14.62 19.91 -8.68
CA ALA A 159 -15.47 19.06 -9.51
C ALA A 159 -15.95 17.79 -8.80
N LEU A 160 -15.19 17.25 -7.84
CA LEU A 160 -15.67 16.13 -7.00
C LEU A 160 -16.94 16.51 -6.23
N CYS A 161 -16.90 17.64 -5.51
CA CYS A 161 -18.03 18.13 -4.73
C CYS A 161 -19.18 18.55 -5.64
N ASP A 162 -18.90 19.22 -6.77
CA ASP A 162 -19.95 19.59 -7.75
C ASP A 162 -20.75 18.38 -8.24
N VAL A 163 -20.08 17.26 -8.49
CA VAL A 163 -20.73 16.04 -9.00
C VAL A 163 -21.53 15.35 -7.90
N LEU A 164 -21.01 15.33 -6.67
CA LEU A 164 -21.65 14.68 -5.52
C LEU A 164 -22.77 15.51 -4.88
N ASP A 165 -22.89 16.80 -5.23
CA ASP A 165 -24.01 17.68 -4.85
C ASP A 165 -25.23 17.54 -5.77
N THR A 166 -25.16 16.66 -6.79
CA THR A 166 -26.28 16.46 -7.71
C THR A 166 -27.49 15.84 -6.97
N PRO A 167 -28.72 16.38 -7.15
CA PRO A 167 -29.93 15.91 -6.46
C PRO A 167 -30.36 14.50 -6.87
#